data_AF-A0AAV2DYK4-F1
#
_entry.id   AF-A0AAV2DYK4-F1
#
_cell.length_a   1.000
_cell.length_b   1.000
_cell.length_c   1.000
_cell.angle_alpha   90.00
_cell.angle_beta   90.00
_cell.angle_gamma   90.00
#
_symmetry.space_group_name_H-M   'P 1'
#
loop_
_entity.id
_entity.type
_entity.pdbx_description
1 polymer ?
#
loop_
_entity_poly.entity_id
_entity_poly.type
_entity_poly.pdbx_seq_one_letter_code
_entity_poly.pdbx_strand_id
1 'polypeptide(L)'
;MGYYMAPRVADIQPTILHPLVAANNFEIKLRLVTMMKNNEQFHCLKDNSVREHIQRFIELAECLKINGVPEEALKLRLFHYSLAGNALRWLNNRPLFSITLWDDLLNKFMTRYCPPFKMAEWCKKITHFVQETDETLSDAWERFSNYFLQCPHHDFEEQFWNETFCGGLLRDNKILIDSLCQGKLMNMTTP
;
A
#
# COMPACT_ATOMS: atom_id res chain seq x y z
N MET A 1 -41.68 15.63 -13.49
CA MET A 1 -41.16 16.54 -12.47
C MET A 1 -40.07 15.82 -11.70
N GLY A 2 -38.81 16.23 -11.84
CA GLY A 2 -37.71 15.69 -11.03
C GLY A 2 -37.69 16.40 -9.68
N TYR A 3 -37.77 15.63 -8.59
CA TYR A 3 -37.65 16.20 -7.25
C TYR A 3 -36.21 16.64 -7.01
N TYR A 4 -35.92 17.92 -7.18
CA TYR A 4 -34.68 18.51 -6.67
C TYR A 4 -34.83 18.68 -5.16
N MET A 5 -34.34 17.72 -4.38
CA MET A 5 -34.23 17.87 -2.94
C MET A 5 -33.00 18.74 -2.65
N ALA A 6 -33.19 19.83 -1.89
CA ALA A 6 -32.08 20.64 -1.42
C ALA A 6 -31.16 19.80 -0.51
N PRO A 7 -29.82 19.91 -0.66
CA PRO A 7 -28.88 19.17 0.16
C PRO A 7 -29.07 19.51 1.65
N ARG A 8 -29.15 18.49 2.52
CA ARG A 8 -29.34 18.69 3.96
C ARG A 8 -27.98 18.70 4.66
N VAL A 9 -27.85 19.50 5.71
CA VAL A 9 -26.63 19.52 6.56
C VAL A 9 -26.36 18.15 7.17
N ALA A 10 -27.39 17.34 7.41
CA ALA A 10 -27.28 15.96 7.87
C ALA A 10 -26.56 15.02 6.87
N ASP A 11 -26.52 15.39 5.57
CA ASP A 11 -25.80 14.63 4.54
C ASP A 11 -24.30 14.95 4.54
N ILE A 12 -23.87 15.98 5.28
CA ILE A 12 -22.48 16.41 5.45
C ILE A 12 -21.94 15.81 6.75
N GLN A 13 -21.70 14.50 6.75
CA GLN A 13 -21.06 13.82 7.87
C GLN A 13 -19.77 13.11 7.42
N PRO A 14 -18.77 12.98 8.30
CA PRO A 14 -17.56 12.26 7.98
C PRO A 14 -17.87 10.78 7.73
N THR A 15 -17.28 10.22 6.68
CA THR A 15 -17.43 8.81 6.32
C THR A 15 -16.92 7.87 7.42
N ILE A 16 -15.83 8.24 8.09
CA ILE A 16 -15.22 7.46 9.16
C ILE A 16 -15.94 7.79 10.45
N LEU A 17 -16.56 6.78 11.08
CA LEU A 17 -17.02 6.92 12.44
C LEU A 17 -15.81 6.85 13.36
N HIS A 18 -15.47 7.95 14.00
CA HIS A 18 -14.36 7.94 14.93
C HIS A 18 -14.76 7.31 16.27
N PRO A 19 -14.00 6.35 16.80
CA PRO A 19 -14.24 5.81 18.12
C PRO A 19 -14.26 6.91 19.19
N LEU A 20 -15.09 6.70 20.23
CA LEU A 20 -15.11 7.54 21.42
C LEU A 20 -13.74 7.47 22.10
N VAL A 21 -13.15 8.64 22.35
CA VAL A 21 -11.85 8.77 23.01
C VAL A 21 -12.10 9.18 24.46
N ALA A 22 -11.54 8.43 25.42
CA ALA A 22 -11.74 8.68 26.85
C ALA A 22 -11.01 9.93 27.38
N ALA A 23 -10.08 10.49 26.60
CA ALA A 23 -9.35 11.70 26.95
C ALA A 23 -10.22 12.96 26.73
N ASN A 24 -10.53 13.65 27.84
CA ASN A 24 -11.42 14.83 27.87
C ASN A 24 -10.98 16.02 27.00
N ASN A 25 -9.70 16.10 26.60
CA ASN A 25 -9.12 17.18 25.80
C ASN A 25 -8.36 16.66 24.56
N PHE A 26 -8.84 15.58 23.94
CA PHE A 26 -8.19 15.04 22.75
C PHE A 26 -8.35 15.98 21.55
N GLU A 27 -7.23 16.50 21.06
CA GLU A 27 -7.15 17.32 19.84
C GLU A 27 -6.00 16.82 18.95
N ILE A 28 -6.25 16.75 17.65
CA ILE A 28 -5.19 16.52 16.66
C ILE A 28 -4.51 17.86 16.40
N LYS A 29 -3.30 18.03 16.95
CA LYS A 29 -2.52 19.27 16.80
C LYS A 29 -2.30 19.60 15.33
N LEU A 30 -2.47 20.87 14.97
CA LEU A 30 -2.26 21.37 13.60
C LEU A 30 -0.90 20.97 13.01
N ARG A 31 0.16 20.96 13.82
CA ARG A 31 1.50 20.52 13.40
C ARG A 31 1.52 19.07 12.88
N LEU A 32 0.75 18.18 13.50
CA LEU A 32 0.61 16.79 13.04
C LEU A 32 -0.11 16.75 11.70
N VAL A 33 -1.20 17.51 11.56
CA VAL A 33 -1.93 17.63 10.27
C VAL A 33 -1.01 18.13 9.17
N THR A 34 -0.23 19.19 9.43
CA THR A 34 0.72 19.74 8.47
C THR A 34 1.81 18.72 8.11
N MET A 35 2.33 17.98 9.08
CA MET A 35 3.31 16.92 8.83
C MET A 35 2.73 15.83 7.92
N MET A 36 1.50 15.36 8.18
CA MET A 36 0.84 14.34 7.35
C MET A 36 0.59 14.82 5.91
N LYS A 37 0.28 16.11 5.74
CA LYS A 37 0.09 16.70 4.40
C LYS A 37 1.41 16.89 3.65
N ASN A 38 2.50 17.15 4.37
CA ASN A 38 3.81 17.40 3.76
C ASN A 38 4.60 16.12 3.49
N ASN A 39 4.34 15.02 4.21
CA ASN A 39 4.99 13.71 4.02
C ASN A 39 4.38 12.92 2.84
N GLU A 40 4.15 13.59 1.71
CA GLU A 40 3.58 13.06 0.46
C GLU A 40 2.17 12.48 0.58
N GLN A 41 1.18 13.28 0.19
CA GLN A 41 -0.20 12.79 0.10
C GLN A 41 -0.36 11.78 -1.04
N PHE A 42 -1.20 10.76 -0.85
CA PHE A 42 -1.51 9.83 -1.91
C PHE A 42 -2.50 10.44 -2.91
N HIS A 43 -2.01 10.70 -4.12
CA HIS A 43 -2.80 11.29 -5.21
C HIS A 43 -3.38 10.26 -6.19
N CYS A 44 -3.06 8.96 -6.05
CA CYS A 44 -3.36 7.93 -7.05
C CYS A 44 -2.68 8.19 -8.41
N LEU A 45 -1.47 8.74 -8.40
CA LEU A 45 -0.62 8.89 -9.60
C LEU A 45 0.02 7.55 -9.98
N LYS A 46 0.48 7.44 -11.23
CA LYS A 46 1.02 6.18 -11.79
C LYS A 46 2.23 5.64 -11.02
N ASP A 47 2.96 6.53 -10.34
CA ASP A 47 4.23 6.20 -9.69
C ASP A 47 4.10 6.01 -8.17
N ASN A 48 2.93 6.29 -7.59
CA ASN A 48 2.71 6.14 -6.15
C ASN A 48 2.24 4.71 -5.85
N SER A 49 3.13 3.88 -5.31
CA SER A 49 2.76 2.57 -4.79
C SER A 49 1.82 2.70 -3.59
N VAL A 50 0.66 2.02 -3.68
CA VAL A 50 -0.31 1.93 -2.57
C VAL A 50 0.33 1.28 -1.35
N ARG A 51 1.18 0.27 -1.57
CA ARG A 51 1.90 -0.43 -0.51
C ARG A 51 2.84 0.52 0.22
N GLU A 52 3.69 1.24 -0.51
CA GLU A 52 4.63 2.20 0.09
C GLU A 52 3.91 3.30 0.86
N HIS A 53 2.80 3.80 0.34
CA HIS A 53 2.00 4.81 1.05
C HIS A 53 1.48 4.27 2.39
N ILE A 54 0.90 3.06 2.41
CA ILE A 54 0.39 2.44 3.63
C ILE A 54 1.52 2.21 4.62
N GLN A 55 2.65 1.68 4.17
CA GLN A 55 3.81 1.41 5.02
C GLN A 55 4.34 2.69 5.69
N ARG A 56 4.61 3.73 4.89
CA ARG A 56 5.06 5.04 5.42
C ARG A 56 4.05 5.64 6.39
N PHE A 57 2.75 5.50 6.10
CA PHE A 57 1.70 5.97 7.00
C PHE A 57 1.73 5.22 8.35
N ILE A 58 1.89 3.90 8.33
CA ILE A 58 1.96 3.08 9.55
C ILE A 58 3.18 3.48 10.37
N GLU A 59 4.37 3.58 9.75
CA GLU A 59 5.61 3.99 10.42
C GLU A 59 5.46 5.38 11.08
N LEU A 60 4.82 6.33 10.39
CA LEU A 60 4.53 7.65 10.95
C LEU A 60 3.49 7.59 12.09
N ALA A 61 2.46 6.76 11.95
CA ALA A 61 1.42 6.60 12.97
C ALA A 61 1.95 5.94 14.25
N GLU A 62 2.88 4.99 14.14
CA GLU A 62 3.55 4.33 15.27
C GLU A 62 4.38 5.31 16.11
N CYS A 63 4.90 6.37 15.49
CA CYS A 63 5.59 7.45 16.20
C CYS A 63 4.64 8.30 17.07
N LEU A 64 3.32 8.17 16.89
CA LEU A 64 2.31 8.99 17.58
C LEU A 64 1.71 8.21 18.75
N LYS A 65 2.14 8.54 19.97
CA LYS A 65 1.52 8.03 21.19
C LYS A 65 0.82 9.15 21.93
N ILE A 66 -0.50 9.00 22.10
CA ILE A 66 -1.32 9.94 22.87
C ILE A 66 -2.01 9.17 23.99
N ASN A 67 -1.77 9.58 25.23
CA ASN A 67 -2.33 8.93 26.41
C ASN A 67 -3.87 8.91 26.35
N GLY A 68 -4.46 7.73 26.56
CA GLY A 68 -5.90 7.55 26.58
C GLY A 68 -6.59 7.50 25.21
N VAL A 69 -5.81 7.42 24.11
CA VAL A 69 -6.35 7.26 22.75
C VAL A 69 -5.86 5.93 22.17
N PRO A 70 -6.77 5.04 21.74
CA PRO A 70 -6.38 3.83 21.02
C PRO A 70 -5.65 4.17 19.71
N GLU A 71 -4.57 3.46 19.43
CA GLU A 71 -3.75 3.66 18.22
C GLU A 71 -4.59 3.55 16.93
N GLU A 72 -5.48 2.56 16.87
CA GLU A 72 -6.39 2.35 15.74
C GLU A 72 -7.34 3.54 15.51
N ALA A 73 -7.75 4.21 16.59
CA ALA A 73 -8.56 5.43 16.49
C ALA A 73 -7.74 6.60 15.94
N LEU A 74 -6.44 6.67 16.27
CA LEU A 74 -5.52 7.65 15.68
C LEU A 74 -5.29 7.38 14.20
N LYS A 75 -4.99 6.14 13.81
CA LYS A 75 -4.79 5.75 12.41
C LYS A 75 -6.01 6.11 11.55
N LEU A 76 -7.20 5.70 11.97
CA LEU A 76 -8.46 6.05 11.29
C LEU A 76 -8.65 7.57 11.14
N ARG A 77 -8.35 8.34 12.20
CA ARG A 77 -8.48 9.79 12.18
C ARG A 77 -7.41 10.47 11.33
N LEU A 78 -6.20 9.93 11.23
CA LEU A 78 -5.09 10.58 10.54
C LEU A 78 -5.01 10.22 9.05
N PHE A 79 -5.52 9.05 8.67
CA PHE A 79 -5.44 8.55 7.29
C PHE A 79 -6.08 9.51 6.28
N HIS A 80 -7.15 10.20 6.63
CA HIS A 80 -7.74 11.16 5.70
C HIS A 80 -6.80 12.32 5.32
N TYR A 81 -5.87 12.70 6.20
CA TYR A 81 -4.88 13.75 5.92
C TYR A 81 -3.76 13.26 4.99
N SER A 82 -3.52 11.95 4.94
CA SER A 82 -2.53 11.34 4.04
C SER A 82 -3.04 11.19 2.62
N LEU A 83 -4.33 11.45 2.35
CA LEU A 83 -4.93 11.33 1.02
C LEU A 83 -5.14 12.70 0.34
N ALA A 84 -5.05 12.71 -0.99
CA ALA A 84 -5.36 13.87 -1.81
C ALA A 84 -6.13 13.50 -3.09
N GLY A 85 -6.67 14.51 -3.77
CA GLY A 85 -7.32 14.35 -5.08
C GLY A 85 -8.38 13.25 -5.11
N ASN A 86 -8.22 12.29 -6.02
CA ASN A 86 -9.18 11.20 -6.22
C ASN A 86 -9.24 10.23 -5.04
N ALA A 87 -8.16 10.08 -4.27
CA ALA A 87 -8.14 9.22 -3.08
C ALA A 87 -8.97 9.80 -1.94
N LEU A 88 -8.81 11.09 -1.67
CA LEU A 88 -9.60 11.78 -0.66
C LEU A 88 -11.09 11.82 -1.04
N ARG A 89 -11.40 12.11 -2.33
CA ARG A 89 -12.79 12.08 -2.82
C ARG A 89 -13.42 10.71 -2.67
N TRP A 90 -12.69 9.64 -2.97
CA TRP A 90 -13.18 8.28 -2.77
C TRP A 90 -13.50 8.01 -1.30
N LEU A 91 -12.64 8.45 -0.38
CA LEU A 91 -12.88 8.26 1.05
C LEU A 91 -14.13 9.02 1.50
N ASN A 92 -14.30 10.27 1.08
CA ASN A 92 -15.44 11.12 1.47
C ASN A 92 -16.77 10.68 0.87
N ASN A 93 -16.75 9.99 -0.28
CA ASN A 93 -17.97 9.58 -0.99
C ASN A 93 -18.52 8.22 -0.52
N ARG A 94 -17.99 7.64 0.56
CA ARG A 94 -18.49 6.34 1.03
C ARG A 94 -19.65 6.54 1.99
N PRO A 95 -20.53 5.53 2.13
CA PRO A 95 -21.66 5.64 3.04
C PRO A 95 -21.20 6.00 4.45
N LEU A 96 -21.98 6.86 5.10
CA LEU A 96 -21.71 7.27 6.47
C LEU A 96 -21.56 6.04 7.37
N PHE A 97 -20.56 6.07 8.25
CA PHE A 97 -20.29 5.00 9.22
C PHE A 97 -19.95 3.63 8.60
N SER A 98 -19.64 3.58 7.30
CA SER A 98 -19.27 2.34 6.62
C SER A 98 -17.88 1.81 6.96
N ILE A 99 -17.11 2.57 7.74
CA ILE A 99 -15.75 2.27 8.17
C ILE A 99 -15.62 2.59 9.65
N THR A 100 -15.42 1.55 10.45
CA THR A 100 -15.31 1.64 11.92
C THR A 100 -14.00 1.07 12.44
N LEU A 101 -13.33 0.21 11.65
CA LEU A 101 -12.08 -0.45 11.98
C LEU A 101 -11.01 -0.08 10.95
N TRP A 102 -9.76 0.01 11.41
CA TRP A 102 -8.61 0.29 10.55
C TRP A 102 -8.42 -0.77 9.47
N ASP A 103 -8.53 -2.05 9.83
CA ASP A 103 -8.39 -3.15 8.86
C ASP A 103 -9.45 -3.07 7.75
N ASP A 104 -10.68 -2.67 8.09
CA ASP A 104 -11.74 -2.47 7.09
C ASP A 104 -11.43 -1.28 6.17
N LEU A 105 -10.89 -0.19 6.72
CA LEU A 105 -10.42 0.95 5.92
C LEU A 105 -9.34 0.52 4.93
N LEU A 106 -8.30 -0.17 5.42
CA LEU A 106 -7.17 -0.63 4.63
C LEU A 106 -7.60 -1.64 3.55
N ASN A 107 -8.34 -2.68 3.91
CA ASN A 107 -8.81 -3.69 2.96
C ASN A 107 -9.60 -3.05 1.82
N LYS A 108 -10.48 -2.11 2.15
CA LYS A 108 -11.26 -1.41 1.15
C LYS A 108 -10.43 -0.44 0.32
N PHE A 109 -9.42 0.22 0.90
CA PHE A 109 -8.50 1.10 0.18
C PHE A 109 -7.64 0.29 -0.81
N MET A 110 -7.06 -0.83 -0.35
CA MET A 110 -6.31 -1.76 -1.19
C MET A 110 -7.19 -2.33 -2.31
N THR A 111 -8.42 -2.78 -2.02
CA THR A 111 -9.34 -3.26 -3.06
C THR A 111 -9.61 -2.22 -4.15
N ARG A 112 -9.69 -0.93 -3.78
CA ARG A 112 -9.93 0.16 -4.74
C ARG A 112 -8.72 0.46 -5.61
N TYR A 113 -7.54 0.54 -5.01
CA TYR A 113 -6.34 1.05 -5.67
C TYR A 113 -5.38 -0.04 -6.17
N CYS A 114 -5.49 -1.25 -5.62
CA CYS A 114 -4.85 -2.50 -6.05
C CYS A 114 -5.90 -3.56 -6.43
N PRO A 115 -6.74 -3.32 -7.45
CA PRO A 115 -7.80 -4.26 -7.82
C PRO A 115 -7.21 -5.60 -8.33
N PRO A 116 -7.96 -6.72 -8.19
CA PRO A 116 -7.47 -8.06 -8.56
C PRO A 116 -6.95 -8.21 -9.99
N PHE A 117 -7.48 -7.45 -10.95
CA PHE A 117 -6.98 -7.48 -12.33
C PHE A 117 -5.54 -6.94 -12.45
N LYS A 118 -5.20 -5.86 -11.73
CA LYS A 118 -3.83 -5.33 -11.70
C LYS A 118 -2.90 -6.31 -10.99
N MET A 119 -3.40 -6.94 -9.92
CA MET A 119 -2.68 -8.02 -9.23
C MET A 119 -2.36 -9.16 -10.19
N ALA A 120 -3.32 -9.59 -11.00
CA ALA A 120 -3.10 -10.63 -12.01
C ALA A 120 -2.07 -10.22 -13.07
N GLU A 121 -1.97 -8.93 -13.44
CA GLU A 121 -0.94 -8.42 -14.34
C GLU A 121 0.46 -8.53 -13.72
N TRP A 122 0.62 -8.13 -12.45
CA TRP A 122 1.88 -8.28 -11.73
C TRP A 122 2.25 -9.76 -11.53
N CYS A 123 1.29 -10.61 -11.15
CA CYS A 123 1.51 -12.05 -11.07
C CYS A 123 1.97 -12.62 -12.41
N LYS A 124 1.41 -12.19 -13.55
CA LYS A 124 1.88 -12.61 -14.88
C LYS A 124 3.31 -12.16 -15.15
N LYS A 125 3.66 -10.91 -14.84
CA LYS A 125 5.03 -10.38 -15.01
C LYS A 125 6.05 -11.13 -14.15
N ILE A 126 5.65 -11.55 -12.94
CA ILE A 126 6.46 -12.39 -12.07
C ILE A 126 6.60 -13.79 -12.68
N THR A 127 5.50 -14.49 -12.97
CA THR A 127 5.54 -15.90 -13.42
C THR A 127 6.15 -16.10 -14.80
N HIS A 128 6.14 -15.06 -15.65
CA HIS A 128 6.74 -15.09 -16.98
C HIS A 128 7.99 -14.20 -17.07
N PHE A 129 8.67 -13.98 -15.94
CA PHE A 129 9.86 -13.15 -15.91
C PHE A 129 10.94 -13.73 -16.84
N VAL A 130 11.50 -12.86 -17.68
CA VAL A 130 12.66 -13.16 -18.52
C VAL A 130 13.57 -11.94 -18.45
N GLN A 131 14.86 -12.18 -18.23
CA GLN A 131 15.90 -11.16 -18.31
C GLN A 131 16.03 -10.68 -19.76
N GLU A 132 16.06 -9.36 -19.95
CA GLU A 132 16.22 -8.77 -21.28
C GLU A 132 17.68 -8.87 -21.75
N THR A 133 17.92 -8.95 -23.06
CA THR A 133 19.27 -9.22 -23.61
C THR A 133 20.28 -8.11 -23.35
N ASP A 134 19.81 -6.89 -23.12
CA ASP A 134 20.55 -5.67 -22.84
C ASP A 134 20.56 -5.29 -21.35
N GLU A 135 19.91 -6.09 -20.50
CA GLU A 135 19.74 -5.84 -19.07
C GLU A 135 20.81 -6.57 -18.25
N THR A 136 21.44 -5.89 -17.28
CA THR A 136 22.38 -6.54 -16.37
C THR A 136 21.66 -7.44 -15.36
N LEU A 137 22.38 -8.34 -14.71
CA LEU A 137 21.78 -9.17 -13.64
C LEU A 137 21.22 -8.32 -12.49
N SER A 138 21.88 -7.19 -12.17
CA SER A 138 21.43 -6.27 -11.12
C SER A 138 20.13 -5.58 -11.50
N ASP A 139 20.04 -5.06 -12.73
CA ASP A 139 18.83 -4.39 -13.23
C ASP A 139 17.65 -5.39 -13.31
N ALA A 140 17.92 -6.61 -13.76
CA ALA A 140 16.94 -7.69 -13.78
C ALA A 140 16.41 -8.02 -12.38
N TRP A 141 17.28 -8.09 -11.38
CA TRP A 141 16.89 -8.31 -9.99
C TRP A 141 16.07 -7.15 -9.42
N GLU A 142 16.46 -5.90 -9.70
CA GLU A 142 15.70 -4.72 -9.28
C GLU A 142 14.30 -4.69 -9.92
N ARG A 143 14.21 -4.95 -11.23
CA ARG A 143 12.93 -5.03 -11.95
C ARG A 143 12.03 -6.14 -11.42
N PHE A 144 12.60 -7.32 -11.18
CA PHE A 144 11.85 -8.43 -10.58
C PHE A 144 11.34 -8.07 -9.18
N SER A 145 12.21 -7.52 -8.32
CA SER A 145 11.88 -7.08 -6.96
C SER A 145 10.77 -6.03 -6.95
N ASN A 146 10.81 -5.07 -7.87
CA ASN A 146 9.78 -4.04 -7.99
C ASN A 146 8.40 -4.66 -8.30
N TYR A 147 8.32 -5.73 -9.12
CA TYR A 147 7.05 -6.42 -9.36
C TYR A 147 6.42 -6.99 -8.09
N PHE A 148 7.22 -7.47 -7.14
CA PHE A 148 6.73 -7.95 -5.83
C PHE A 148 6.25 -6.81 -4.94
N LEU A 149 6.95 -5.68 -4.92
CA LEU A 149 6.51 -4.50 -4.16
C LEU A 149 5.13 -4.01 -4.63
N GLN A 150 4.86 -4.08 -5.93
CA GLN A 150 3.55 -3.73 -6.51
C GLN A 150 2.46 -4.78 -6.26
N CYS A 151 2.81 -5.94 -5.67
CA CYS A 151 1.92 -7.05 -5.39
C CYS A 151 1.64 -7.17 -3.87
N PRO A 152 0.71 -6.37 -3.29
CA PRO A 152 0.39 -6.33 -1.85
C PRO A 152 0.03 -7.68 -1.22
N HIS A 153 -0.69 -8.51 -1.97
CA HIS A 153 -1.11 -9.85 -1.55
C HIS A 153 -0.58 -10.87 -2.56
N HIS A 154 0.47 -11.58 -2.20
CA HIS A 154 0.89 -12.77 -2.91
C HIS A 154 0.92 -13.98 -1.97
N ASP A 155 0.34 -15.08 -2.40
CA ASP A 155 0.46 -16.38 -1.73
C ASP A 155 1.68 -17.16 -2.23
N PHE A 156 2.60 -16.49 -2.90
CA PHE A 156 3.78 -17.13 -3.43
C PHE A 156 4.77 -17.45 -2.29
N GLU A 157 5.33 -18.65 -2.27
CA GLU A 157 6.40 -19.04 -1.36
C GLU A 157 7.75 -18.48 -1.83
N GLU A 158 8.68 -18.18 -0.91
CA GLU A 158 10.02 -17.65 -1.25
C GLU A 158 10.76 -18.52 -2.29
N GLN A 159 10.59 -19.85 -2.19
CA GLN A 159 11.14 -20.81 -3.13
C GLN A 159 10.62 -20.58 -4.57
N PHE A 160 9.33 -20.27 -4.73
CA PHE A 160 8.73 -20.01 -6.03
C PHE A 160 9.41 -18.82 -6.73
N TRP A 161 9.83 -17.81 -5.98
CA TRP A 161 10.40 -16.58 -6.57
C TRP A 161 11.84 -16.83 -7.01
N ASN A 162 12.61 -17.52 -6.18
CA ASN A 162 13.98 -17.89 -6.49
C ASN A 162 14.03 -18.77 -7.75
N GLU A 163 13.15 -19.76 -7.85
CA GLU A 163 13.05 -20.62 -9.03
C GLU A 163 12.62 -19.84 -10.28
N THR A 164 11.63 -18.95 -10.14
CA THR A 164 11.14 -18.13 -11.26
C THR A 164 12.20 -17.15 -11.76
N PHE A 165 12.88 -16.45 -10.85
CA PHE A 165 13.95 -15.52 -11.19
C PHE A 165 15.10 -16.24 -11.89
N CYS A 166 15.66 -17.28 -11.26
CA CYS A 166 16.74 -18.07 -11.82
C CYS A 166 16.35 -18.69 -13.17
N GLY A 167 15.10 -19.16 -13.31
CA GLY A 167 14.55 -19.70 -14.55
C GLY A 167 14.46 -18.66 -15.68
N GLY A 168 14.23 -17.39 -15.35
CA GLY A 168 14.13 -16.27 -16.29
C GLY A 168 15.46 -15.67 -16.75
N LEU A 169 16.57 -15.96 -16.07
CA LEU A 169 17.88 -15.37 -16.37
C LEU A 169 18.45 -15.80 -17.75
N LEU A 170 19.28 -14.93 -18.32
CA LEU A 170 20.13 -15.26 -19.47
C LEU A 170 21.08 -16.41 -19.13
N ARG A 171 21.47 -17.19 -20.15
CA ARG A 171 22.29 -18.40 -19.97
C ARG A 171 23.60 -18.12 -19.23
N ASP A 172 24.26 -17.02 -19.56
CA ASP A 172 25.56 -16.68 -18.95
C ASP A 172 25.41 -16.33 -17.47
N ASN A 173 24.31 -15.65 -17.10
CA ASN A 173 24.01 -15.33 -15.70
C ASN A 173 23.54 -16.56 -14.91
N LYS A 174 22.84 -17.50 -15.55
CA LYS A 174 22.52 -18.80 -14.93
C LYS A 174 23.79 -19.57 -14.57
N ILE A 175 24.73 -19.67 -15.51
CA ILE A 175 26.02 -20.34 -15.28
C ILE A 175 26.80 -19.66 -14.16
N LEU A 176 26.81 -18.31 -14.14
CA LEU A 176 27.44 -17.55 -13.07
C LEU A 176 26.82 -17.87 -11.70
N ILE A 177 25.49 -17.79 -11.58
CA ILE A 177 24.75 -18.09 -10.35
C ILE A 177 25.04 -19.53 -9.91
N ASP A 178 24.92 -20.51 -10.81
CA ASP A 178 25.15 -21.94 -10.50
C ASP A 178 26.58 -22.20 -10.01
N SER A 179 27.57 -21.50 -10.60
CA SER A 179 28.98 -21.59 -10.20
C SER A 179 29.24 -20.99 -8.82
N LEU A 180 28.60 -19.86 -8.50
CA LEU A 180 28.69 -19.17 -7.19
C LEU A 180 27.98 -19.96 -6.09
N CYS A 181 26.88 -20.63 -6.44
CA CYS A 181 26.10 -21.47 -5.55
C CYS A 181 26.79 -22.79 -5.17
N GLN A 182 27.82 -23.21 -5.92
CA GLN A 182 28.48 -24.52 -5.74
C GLN A 182 27.48 -25.70 -5.62
N GLY A 183 26.31 -25.61 -6.28
CA GLY A 183 25.24 -26.60 -6.17
C GLY A 183 24.29 -26.47 -4.97
N LYS A 184 24.36 -25.39 -4.18
CA LYS A 184 23.36 -25.02 -3.16
C LYS A 184 22.59 -23.79 -3.66
N LEU A 185 21.37 -24.00 -4.18
CA LEU A 185 20.43 -22.93 -4.53
C LEU A 185 20.35 -21.91 -3.39
N MET A 186 20.54 -20.63 -3.72
CA MET A 186 20.70 -19.55 -2.75
C MET A 186 19.45 -19.32 -1.92
N ASN A 187 19.63 -19.28 -0.60
CA ASN A 187 18.80 -18.47 0.28
C ASN A 187 19.19 -17.00 0.05
N MET A 188 18.65 -16.37 -0.99
CA MET A 188 18.77 -14.92 -1.12
C MET A 188 17.93 -14.28 -0.02
N THR A 189 18.59 -13.94 1.07
CA THR A 189 17.93 -13.31 2.22
C THR A 189 17.45 -11.92 1.80
N THR A 190 16.16 -11.67 1.99
CA THR A 190 15.53 -10.35 1.79
C THR A 190 16.09 -9.30 2.74
N PRO A 191 16.03 -8.00 2.41
CA PRO A 191 16.17 -6.91 3.39
C PRO A 191 15.09 -6.96 4.48
#